data_AF-Q4C3K4-F1
#
_entry.id   AF-Q4C3K4-F1
#
_cell.length_a   1.000
_cell.length_b   1.000
_cell.length_c   1.000
_cell.angle_alpha   90.00
_cell.angle_beta   90.00
_cell.angle_gamma   90.00
#
_symmetry.space_group_name_H-M   'P 1'
#
loop_
_entity.id
_entity.type
_entity.pdbx_description
1 polymer ?
#
loop_
_entity_poly.entity_id
_entity_poly.type
_entity_poly.pdbx_seq_one_letter_code
_entity_poly.pdbx_strand_id
1 'polypeptide(L)'
;MMLSEVLAWGLRPIYVTGDSWYSSKENLKFLKKQELGFMIGIAKNRQVSIVKGQYQSVESLEIEENGTIVYLKEFGEVKVFKKHFKNGMLRFYIVTAHRNKKVLLKSTTNNIS
;
A
#
# COMPACT_ATOMS: atom_id res chain seq x y z
N MET A 1 0.52 17.62 2.54
CA MET A 1 -0.44 16.54 2.20
C MET A 1 -1.57 16.64 3.20
N MET A 2 -2.85 16.63 2.80
CA MET A 2 -4.00 16.78 3.73
C MET A 2 -3.87 15.97 5.03
N LEU A 3 -3.34 14.75 4.95
CA LEU A 3 -3.12 13.89 6.12
C LEU A 3 -2.25 14.53 7.22
N SER A 4 -1.26 15.37 6.90
CA SER A 4 -0.40 15.97 7.93
C SER A 4 -1.17 16.88 8.89
N GLU A 5 -2.19 17.58 8.40
CA GLU A 5 -3.05 18.45 9.21
C GLU A 5 -3.90 17.60 10.16
N VAL A 6 -4.51 16.54 9.63
CA VAL A 6 -5.36 15.64 10.42
C VAL A 6 -4.57 14.91 11.50
N LEU A 7 -3.32 14.51 11.21
CA LEU A 7 -2.40 13.97 12.23
C LEU A 7 -2.04 15.02 13.29
N ALA A 8 -1.86 16.28 12.90
CA ALA A 8 -1.58 17.39 13.82
C ALA A 8 -2.78 17.71 14.72
N TRP A 9 -4.02 17.55 14.24
CA TRP A 9 -5.24 17.63 15.06
C TRP A 9 -5.34 16.51 16.11
N GLY A 10 -4.45 15.52 16.06
CA GLY A 10 -4.40 14.44 17.05
C GLY A 10 -5.03 13.13 16.57
N LEU A 11 -5.51 13.05 15.32
CA LEU A 11 -5.99 11.77 14.79
C LEU A 11 -4.82 10.77 14.71
N ARG A 12 -5.09 9.52 15.08
CA ARG A 12 -4.14 8.40 15.04
C ARG A 12 -4.76 7.24 14.26
N PRO A 13 -4.93 7.37 12.93
CA PRO A 13 -5.48 6.28 12.14
C PRO A 13 -4.49 5.11 12.09
N ILE A 14 -5.00 3.88 11.96
CA ILE A 14 -4.15 2.71 11.68
C ILE A 14 -4.01 2.53 10.16
N TYR A 15 -5.05 2.92 9.41
CA TYR A 15 -5.10 2.84 7.96
C TYR A 15 -5.55 4.15 7.32
N VAL A 16 -5.00 4.45 6.15
CA VAL A 16 -5.45 5.51 5.24
C VAL A 16 -5.90 4.89 3.92
N THR A 17 -7.00 5.41 3.38
CA THR A 17 -7.49 5.04 2.05
C THR A 17 -7.65 6.28 1.18
N GLY A 18 -7.60 6.10 -0.13
CA GLY A 18 -7.62 7.20 -1.10
C GLY A 18 -7.61 6.69 -2.53
N ASP A 19 -7.98 7.57 -3.44
CA ASP A 19 -7.97 7.27 -4.88
C ASP A 19 -6.57 7.38 -5.49
N SER A 20 -6.49 7.15 -6.80
CA SER A 20 -5.23 7.13 -7.55
C SER A 20 -4.54 8.49 -7.67
N TRP A 21 -5.22 9.62 -7.46
CA TRP A 21 -4.58 10.93 -7.49
C TRP A 21 -3.62 11.13 -6.32
N TYR A 22 -3.80 10.39 -5.22
CA TYR A 22 -2.91 10.43 -4.07
C TYR A 22 -1.73 9.46 -4.17
N SER A 23 -1.57 8.73 -5.28
CA SER A 23 -0.59 7.64 -5.43
C SER A 23 0.80 8.04 -5.91
N SER A 24 1.15 9.33 -5.83
CA SER A 24 2.50 9.81 -6.16
C SER A 24 3.56 9.12 -5.30
N LYS A 25 4.79 9.02 -5.83
CA LYS A 25 5.91 8.38 -5.12
C LYS A 25 6.16 9.04 -3.77
N GLU A 26 6.06 10.37 -3.74
CA GLU A 26 6.27 11.23 -2.60
C GLU A 26 5.20 10.97 -1.53
N ASN A 27 3.92 10.88 -1.92
CA ASN A 27 2.82 10.60 -1.00
C ASN A 27 2.92 9.19 -0.41
N LEU A 28 3.21 8.17 -1.23
CA LEU A 28 3.34 6.80 -0.73
C LEU A 28 4.51 6.67 0.25
N LYS A 29 5.66 7.30 -0.06
CA LYS A 29 6.81 7.35 0.86
C LYS A 29 6.48 8.10 2.14
N PHE A 30 5.72 9.19 2.05
CA PHE A 30 5.23 9.92 3.23
C PHE A 30 4.35 9.02 4.11
N LEU A 31 3.35 8.34 3.53
CA LEU A 31 2.48 7.41 4.27
C LEU A 31 3.29 6.33 4.99
N LYS A 32 4.25 5.72 4.27
CA LYS A 32 5.17 4.72 4.82
C LYS A 32 6.02 5.26 5.97
N LYS A 33 6.45 6.53 5.91
CA LYS A 33 7.23 7.20 6.97
C LYS A 33 6.40 7.44 8.23
N GLN A 34 5.09 7.67 8.09
CA GLN A 34 4.17 7.77 9.23
C GLN A 34 3.84 6.41 9.87
N GLU A 35 4.46 5.32 9.38
CA GLU A 35 4.23 3.94 9.80
C GLU A 35 2.79 3.42 9.61
N LEU A 36 1.95 4.17 8.91
CA LEU A 36 0.54 3.85 8.65
C LEU A 36 0.40 2.71 7.65
N GLY A 37 -0.59 1.85 7.89
CA GLY A 37 -1.14 1.01 6.84
C GLY A 37 -1.87 1.87 5.80
N PHE A 38 -1.90 1.45 4.55
CA PHE A 38 -2.73 2.15 3.57
C PHE A 38 -3.22 1.26 2.44
N MET A 39 -4.39 1.61 1.91
CA MET A 39 -4.97 1.10 0.68
C MET A 39 -5.21 2.27 -0.27
N ILE A 40 -4.39 2.43 -1.31
CA ILE A 40 -4.48 3.57 -2.22
C ILE A 40 -4.71 3.06 -3.64
N GLY A 41 -5.65 3.66 -4.37
CA GLY A 41 -5.79 3.40 -5.81
C GLY A 41 -4.50 3.75 -6.54
N ILE A 42 -4.19 3.11 -7.66
CA ILE A 42 -3.03 3.48 -8.50
C ILE A 42 -3.46 3.62 -9.96
N ALA A 43 -2.73 4.44 -10.70
CA ALA A 43 -2.94 4.55 -12.15
C ALA A 43 -2.61 3.22 -12.84
N LYS A 44 -3.37 2.89 -13.88
CA LYS A 44 -3.24 1.63 -14.62
C LYS A 44 -1.86 1.42 -15.25
N ASN A 45 -1.16 2.50 -15.60
CA ASN A 45 0.19 2.49 -16.19
C ASN A 45 1.33 2.47 -15.16
N ARG A 46 1.01 2.35 -13.86
CA ARG A 46 2.01 2.32 -12.80
C ARG A 46 2.93 1.10 -12.97
N GLN A 47 4.22 1.32 -12.82
CA GLN A 47 5.24 0.30 -13.06
C GLN A 47 5.44 -0.60 -11.83
N VAL A 48 5.21 -1.90 -12.03
CA VAL A 48 5.31 -2.96 -11.03
C VAL A 48 6.15 -4.12 -11.57
N SER A 49 6.57 -5.01 -10.69
CA SER A 49 7.50 -6.10 -11.04
C SER A 49 7.30 -7.28 -10.09
N ILE A 50 7.13 -8.50 -10.61
CA ILE A 50 7.15 -9.72 -9.79
C ILE A 50 8.59 -10.00 -9.33
N VAL A 51 9.53 -9.96 -10.28
CA VAL A 51 10.96 -10.15 -10.05
C VAL A 51 11.68 -8.81 -10.15
N LYS A 52 12.09 -8.27 -9.00
CA LYS A 52 12.69 -6.94 -8.85
C LYS A 52 13.66 -6.61 -9.99
N GLY A 53 13.32 -5.59 -10.78
CA GLY A 53 14.14 -5.10 -11.90
C GLY A 53 13.47 -5.24 -13.26
N GLN A 54 12.52 -6.17 -13.42
CA GLN A 54 11.73 -6.33 -14.64
C GLN A 54 10.37 -5.67 -14.47
N TYR A 55 10.21 -4.46 -15.01
CA TYR A 55 9.02 -3.65 -14.80
C TYR A 55 8.03 -3.75 -15.96
N GLN A 56 6.76 -3.85 -15.61
CA GLN A 56 5.63 -3.76 -16.52
C GLN A 56 4.54 -2.86 -15.93
N SER A 57 3.60 -2.45 -16.77
CA SER A 57 2.37 -1.80 -16.33
C SER A 57 1.56 -2.73 -15.42
N VAL A 58 0.94 -2.19 -14.37
CA VAL A 58 0.02 -2.97 -13.52
C VAL A 58 -1.22 -3.44 -14.30
N GLU A 59 -1.61 -2.72 -15.35
CA GLU A 59 -2.70 -3.14 -16.25
C GLU A 59 -2.38 -4.44 -17.01
N SER A 60 -1.10 -4.65 -17.34
CA SER A 60 -0.63 -5.84 -18.04
C SER A 60 -0.28 -6.99 -17.09
N LEU A 61 -0.39 -6.77 -15.78
CA LEU A 61 -0.06 -7.78 -14.78
C LEU A 61 -1.25 -8.69 -14.53
N GLU A 62 -0.99 -9.99 -14.51
CA GLU A 62 -1.95 -10.95 -13.97
C GLU A 62 -2.01 -10.80 -12.44
N ILE A 63 -3.18 -10.36 -11.96
CA ILE A 63 -3.45 -10.15 -10.52
C ILE A 63 -4.49 -11.18 -10.09
N GLU A 64 -4.12 -11.98 -9.10
CA GLU A 64 -4.98 -12.99 -8.48
C GLU A 64 -6.12 -12.35 -7.68
N GLU A 65 -7.20 -13.08 -7.43
CA GLU A 65 -8.35 -12.59 -6.65
C GLU A 65 -7.96 -12.19 -5.22
N ASN A 66 -7.08 -12.99 -4.61
CA ASN A 66 -6.53 -12.71 -3.29
C ASN A 66 -5.44 -11.62 -3.30
N GLY A 67 -5.14 -11.03 -4.45
CA GLY A 67 -4.10 -10.03 -4.67
C GLY A 67 -2.70 -10.61 -4.81
N THR A 68 -1.83 -9.89 -5.51
CA THR A 68 -0.48 -10.34 -5.89
C THR A 68 0.58 -9.46 -5.25
N ILE A 69 1.61 -10.07 -4.66
CA ILE A 69 2.76 -9.33 -4.09
C ILE A 69 3.71 -8.93 -5.21
N VAL A 70 4.06 -7.64 -5.28
CA VAL A 70 4.92 -7.08 -6.33
C VAL A 70 5.84 -6.01 -5.78
N TYR A 71 6.90 -5.71 -6.52
CA TYR A 71 7.73 -4.52 -6.32
C TYR A 71 7.17 -3.33 -7.12
N LEU A 72 6.62 -2.35 -6.42
CA LEU A 72 6.25 -1.06 -7.00
C LEU A 72 7.52 -0.23 -7.25
N LYS A 73 7.72 0.23 -8.49
CA LYS A 73 8.92 0.98 -8.90
C LYS A 73 9.18 2.18 -7.99
N GLU A 74 10.42 2.28 -7.48
CA GLU A 74 10.90 3.33 -6.57
C GLU A 74 10.20 3.45 -5.21
N PHE A 75 9.38 2.46 -4.84
CA PHE A 75 8.70 2.42 -3.54
C PHE A 75 9.05 1.16 -2.73
N GLY A 76 8.97 -0.02 -3.36
CA GLY A 76 9.23 -1.31 -2.74
C GLY A 76 8.05 -2.26 -2.83
N GLU A 77 8.09 -3.30 -2.02
CA GLU A 77 7.07 -4.36 -2.00
C GLU A 77 5.70 -3.85 -1.54
N VAL A 78 4.65 -4.24 -2.26
CA VAL A 78 3.24 -3.98 -1.97
C VAL A 78 2.40 -5.18 -2.40
N LYS A 79 1.18 -5.30 -1.87
CA LYS A 79 0.18 -6.21 -2.41
C LYS A 79 -0.78 -5.46 -3.32
N VAL A 80 -0.90 -5.89 -4.58
CA VAL A 80 -1.78 -5.27 -5.58
C VAL A 80 -3.08 -6.05 -5.67
N PHE A 81 -4.19 -5.33 -5.78
CA PHE A 81 -5.52 -5.86 -6.09
C PHE A 81 -6.08 -5.18 -7.33
N LYS A 82 -7.00 -5.85 -8.01
CA LYS A 82 -7.83 -5.26 -9.08
C LYS A 82 -9.31 -5.43 -8.76
N LYS A 83 -10.13 -4.46 -9.16
CA LYS A 83 -11.59 -4.52 -9.01
C LYS A 83 -12.29 -4.06 -10.28
N HIS A 84 -13.20 -4.89 -10.79
CA HIS A 84 -14.15 -4.52 -11.84
C HIS A 84 -15.36 -3.81 -11.22
N PHE A 85 -15.72 -2.65 -11.77
CA PHE A 85 -16.91 -1.89 -11.39
C PHE A 85 -18.02 -2.06 -12.42
N LYS A 86 -19.26 -1.70 -12.04
CA LYS A 86 -20.49 -1.90 -12.83
C LYS A 86 -20.41 -1.34 -14.27
N ASN A 87 -19.55 -0.36 -14.53
CA ASN A 87 -19.40 0.29 -15.84
C ASN A 87 -18.23 -0.28 -16.68
N GLY A 88 -17.75 -1.49 -16.36
CA GLY A 88 -16.57 -2.08 -17.01
C GLY A 88 -15.25 -1.43 -16.61
N MET A 89 -15.27 -0.40 -15.76
CA MET A 89 -14.06 0.26 -15.27
C MET A 89 -13.28 -0.68 -14.36
N LEU A 90 -12.01 -0.91 -14.72
CA LEU A 90 -11.04 -1.64 -13.92
C LEU A 90 -10.22 -0.66 -13.08
N ARG A 91 -10.17 -0.87 -11.76
CA ARG A 91 -9.29 -0.10 -10.86
C ARG A 91 -8.29 -1.01 -10.19
N PHE A 92 -7.12 -0.44 -9.91
CA PHE A 92 -6.00 -1.10 -9.25
C PHE A 92 -5.75 -0.43 -7.92
N TYR A 93 -5.43 -1.23 -6.90
CA TYR A 93 -5.18 -0.76 -5.55
C TYR A 93 -3.89 -1.39 -5.02
N ILE A 94 -3.11 -0.63 -4.27
CA ILE A 94 -2.00 -1.16 -3.48
C ILE A 94 -2.39 -1.17 -2.02
N VAL A 95 -2.02 -2.24 -1.32
CA VAL A 95 -2.16 -2.37 0.13
C VAL A 95 -0.77 -2.53 0.74
N THR A 96 -0.53 -1.78 1.81
CA THR A 96 0.60 -2.00 2.72
C THR A 96 0.09 -2.20 4.14
N ALA A 97 0.74 -3.10 4.87
CA ALA A 97 0.39 -3.35 6.26
C ALA A 97 0.93 -2.23 7.15
N HIS A 98 0.15 -1.88 8.18
CA HIS A 98 0.61 -1.04 9.28
C HIS A 98 1.78 -1.72 9.99
N ARG A 99 2.94 -1.06 10.07
CA ARG A 99 4.12 -1.64 10.73
C ARG A 99 4.09 -1.30 12.22
N ASN A 100 3.37 -2.08 13.01
CA ASN A 100 3.46 -1.99 14.46
C ASN A 100 4.76 -2.66 14.96
N LYS A 101 5.84 -1.88 15.17
CA LYS A 101 7.05 -2.38 15.83
C LYS A 101 6.84 -2.76 17.31
N LYS A 102 5.75 -2.32 17.96
CA LYS A 102 5.51 -2.57 19.40
C LYS A 102 4.77 -3.86 19.75
N VAL A 103 4.17 -4.57 18.80
CA VAL A 103 3.46 -5.84 19.09
C VAL A 103 4.38 -7.07 19.00
N LEU A 104 5.42 -7.04 18.16
CA LEU A 104 6.38 -8.14 18.02
C LEU A 104 7.44 -8.23 19.14
N LEU A 105 7.55 -7.23 20.01
CA LEU A 105 8.51 -7.23 21.13
C LEU A 105 7.88 -7.59 22.48
N LYS A 106 6.57 -7.90 22.53
CA LYS A 106 5.88 -8.35 23.76
C LYS A 106 5.44 -9.82 23.74
N SER A 107 5.55 -10.51 22.60
CA SER A 107 5.20 -11.93 22.49
C SER A 107 6.38 -12.90 22.70
N THR A 108 7.58 -12.38 23.01
CA THR A 108 8.81 -13.21 23.12
C THR A 108 9.37 -13.27 24.55
N THR A 109 8.68 -12.73 25.55
CA THR A 109 9.21 -12.68 26.93
C THR A 109 8.35 -13.35 28.01
N ASN A 110 7.20 -13.94 27.67
CA ASN A 110 6.34 -14.61 28.66
C ASN A 110 6.18 -16.11 28.39
N ASN A 111 7.29 -16.86 28.28
CA ASN A 111 7.28 -18.32 28.37
C ASN A 111 8.59 -18.88 28.95
N ILE A 112 9.09 -18.27 30.04
CA ILE A 112 10.03 -18.94 30.93
C ILE A 112 9.68 -18.54 32.37
N SER A 113 8.86 -19.35 33.03
CA SER A 113 8.81 -19.63 34.49
C SER A 113 7.67 -20.62 34.72
#